data_AF-A0A0G0K5B0-F1
#
_entry.id   AF-A0A0G0K5B0-F1
#
_cell.length_a   1.000
_cell.length_b   1.000
_cell.length_c   1.000
_cell.angle_alpha   90.00
_cell.angle_beta   90.00
_cell.angle_gamma   90.00
#
_symmetry.space_group_name_H-M   'P 1'
#
loop_
_entity.id
_entity.type
_entity.pdbx_description
1 polymer ?
#
loop_
_entity_poly.entity_id
_entity_poly.type
_entity_poly.pdbx_seq_one_letter_code
_entity_poly.pdbx_strand_id
1 'polypeptide(L)'
;MKKGEKKSKLKLTKRLRIPKSLQEDFLREQGFEFIAGVDEVGRGAWAGPLVAGAVILSKKLYGLRDSKLLSAKEREKLSKKIKKTSLWGIGEVSVDELNKLKLTKATHLAFNRAIKALKVKPDFILLDGSPGLYPERARNLSLASRMGYT
;
A
#
# COMPACT_ATOMS: atom_id res chain seq x y z
N MET A 1 -6.10 -34.32 25.22
CA MET A 1 -5.40 -33.02 25.08
C MET A 1 -4.24 -33.24 24.09
N LYS A 2 -4.01 -32.58 22.96
CA LYS A 2 -4.33 -31.26 22.42
C LYS A 2 -4.67 -31.41 20.91
N LYS A 3 -5.87 -31.02 20.47
CA LYS A 3 -6.29 -30.95 19.05
C LYS A 3 -6.49 -29.49 18.56
N GLY A 4 -5.92 -28.51 19.28
CA GLY A 4 -6.30 -27.09 19.15
C GLY A 4 -5.44 -26.18 18.28
N GLU A 5 -4.23 -26.55 17.86
CA GLU A 5 -3.26 -25.52 17.40
C GLU A 5 -2.94 -25.51 15.90
N LYS A 6 -3.63 -26.31 15.06
CA LYS A 6 -3.25 -26.45 13.62
C LYS A 6 -4.10 -25.64 12.62
N LYS A 7 -5.09 -24.85 13.04
CA LYS A 7 -6.03 -24.17 12.12
C LYS A 7 -5.71 -22.73 11.70
N SER A 8 -4.69 -22.05 12.24
CA SER A 8 -4.45 -20.61 11.96
C SER A 8 -3.23 -20.29 11.09
N LYS A 9 -2.57 -21.29 10.49
CA LYS A 9 -1.51 -21.06 9.49
C LYS A 9 -2.12 -20.99 8.09
N LEU A 10 -2.96 -19.99 7.83
CA LEU A 10 -3.34 -19.68 6.46
C LEU A 10 -2.04 -19.28 5.74
N LYS A 11 -1.64 -20.09 4.76
CA LYS A 11 -0.52 -19.80 3.87
C LYS A 11 -0.80 -18.47 3.17
N LEU A 12 -0.33 -17.38 3.76
CA LEU A 12 -0.38 -16.02 3.23
C LEU A 12 0.64 -15.88 2.09
N THR A 13 0.59 -16.80 1.13
CA THR A 13 1.57 -16.93 0.06
C THR A 13 0.91 -16.60 -1.28
N LYS A 14 1.37 -15.47 -1.85
CA LYS A 14 1.37 -15.05 -3.26
C LYS A 14 0.06 -14.76 -3.99
N ARG A 15 -1.12 -15.27 -3.61
CA ARG A 15 -2.40 -14.90 -4.25
C ARG A 15 -3.56 -15.12 -3.29
N LEU A 16 -3.86 -14.15 -2.41
CA LEU A 16 -5.23 -14.04 -1.92
C LEU A 16 -6.07 -13.68 -3.16
N ARG A 17 -6.85 -14.65 -3.66
CA ARG A 17 -7.82 -14.44 -4.77
C ARG A 17 -9.04 -13.67 -4.25
N ILE A 18 -8.79 -12.69 -3.39
CA ILE A 18 -9.79 -11.80 -2.80
C ILE A 18 -9.86 -10.59 -3.75
N PRO A 19 -11.06 -10.25 -4.25
CA PRO A 19 -11.28 -9.02 -5.01
C PRO A 19 -10.68 -7.82 -4.27
N LYS A 20 -10.01 -6.90 -4.97
CA LYS A 20 -9.39 -5.71 -4.35
C LYS A 20 -10.35 -4.96 -3.42
N SER A 21 -11.63 -4.90 -3.79
CA SER A 21 -12.70 -4.27 -3.01
C SER A 21 -12.97 -4.92 -1.64
N LEU A 22 -12.55 -6.16 -1.44
CA LEU A 22 -12.77 -6.94 -0.21
C LEU A 22 -11.49 -7.14 0.62
N GLN A 23 -10.32 -6.73 0.11
CA GLN A 23 -9.04 -6.96 0.79
C GLN A 23 -8.96 -6.23 2.13
N GLU A 24 -9.41 -4.97 2.19
CA GLU A 24 -9.40 -4.20 3.44
C GLU A 24 -10.32 -4.83 4.49
N ASP A 25 -11.55 -5.23 4.11
CA ASP A 25 -12.51 -5.87 5.02
C ASP A 25 -11.96 -7.17 5.59
N PHE A 26 -11.42 -8.02 4.71
CA PHE A 26 -10.81 -9.27 5.12
C PHE A 26 -9.68 -9.06 6.13
N LEU A 27 -8.81 -8.07 5.90
CA LEU A 27 -7.72 -7.76 6.82
C LEU A 27 -8.23 -7.22 8.16
N ARG A 28 -9.28 -6.40 8.16
CA ARG A 28 -9.93 -5.94 9.40
C ARG A 28 -10.54 -7.10 10.19
N GLU A 29 -11.18 -8.05 9.50
CA GLU A 29 -11.70 -9.29 10.12
C GLU A 29 -10.60 -10.17 10.72
N GLN A 30 -9.38 -10.13 10.17
CA GLN A 30 -8.20 -10.80 10.74
C GLN A 30 -7.57 -10.03 11.92
N GLY A 31 -8.11 -8.86 12.29
CA GLY A 31 -7.64 -8.06 13.42
C GLY A 31 -6.55 -7.03 13.09
N PHE A 32 -6.29 -6.75 11.81
CA PHE A 32 -5.39 -5.65 11.43
C PHE A 32 -6.10 -4.29 11.55
N GLU A 33 -5.48 -3.33 12.23
CA GLU A 33 -6.09 -2.03 12.52
C GLU A 33 -5.62 -0.95 11.54
N PHE A 34 -4.32 -0.86 11.31
CA PHE A 34 -3.70 0.15 10.44
C PHE A 34 -3.33 -0.45 9.09
N ILE A 35 -4.28 -0.42 8.16
CA ILE A 35 -4.10 -0.89 6.78
C ILE A 35 -3.84 0.31 5.87
N ALA A 36 -2.65 0.38 5.25
CA ALA A 36 -2.29 1.43 4.31
C ALA A 36 -2.54 1.01 2.86
N GLY A 37 -3.28 1.81 2.09
CA GLY A 37 -3.26 1.74 0.63
C GLY A 37 -2.12 2.60 0.08
N VAL A 38 -1.37 2.08 -0.89
CA VAL A 38 -0.25 2.77 -1.52
C VAL A 38 -0.34 2.66 -3.03
N ASP A 39 -0.16 3.78 -3.72
CA ASP A 39 -0.24 3.88 -5.19
C ASP A 39 0.75 4.94 -5.71
N GLU A 40 1.17 4.81 -6.98
CA GLU A 40 2.08 5.72 -7.66
C GLU A 40 1.46 6.46 -8.84
N VAL A 41 1.98 7.65 -9.10
CA VAL A 41 1.73 8.43 -10.31
C VAL A 41 3.05 8.87 -10.93
N GLY A 42 3.08 8.98 -12.27
CA GLY A 42 4.28 9.40 -13.01
C GLY A 42 5.13 8.26 -13.57
N ARG A 43 4.78 6.98 -13.33
CA ARG A 43 5.55 5.82 -13.83
C ARG A 43 5.70 5.76 -15.36
N GLY A 44 4.73 6.31 -16.11
CA GLY A 44 4.76 6.39 -17.57
C GLY A 44 4.87 7.81 -18.13
N ALA A 45 5.13 8.80 -17.26
CA ALA A 45 5.28 10.18 -17.69
C ALA A 45 6.63 10.39 -18.37
N TRP A 46 6.66 11.24 -19.40
CA TRP A 46 7.90 11.61 -20.11
C TRP A 46 8.74 12.62 -19.33
N ALA A 47 8.13 13.38 -18.43
CA ALA A 47 8.77 14.40 -17.62
C ALA A 47 8.10 14.50 -16.24
N GLY A 48 8.86 14.99 -15.27
CA GLY A 48 8.43 15.16 -13.90
C GLY A 48 8.84 14.01 -12.97
N PRO A 49 8.71 14.20 -11.66
CA PRO A 49 9.11 13.21 -10.67
C PRO A 49 8.16 12.01 -10.65
N LEU A 50 8.62 10.93 -10.05
CA LEU A 50 7.76 9.81 -9.65
C LEU A 50 7.25 10.07 -8.23
N VAL A 51 5.94 10.02 -8.04
CA VAL A 51 5.31 10.32 -6.74
C VAL A 51 4.46 9.14 -6.30
N ALA A 52 4.56 8.78 -5.03
CA ALA A 52 3.71 7.81 -4.37
C ALA A 52 2.93 8.44 -3.22
N GLY A 53 1.68 8.00 -3.04
CA GLY A 53 0.85 8.33 -1.89
C GLY A 53 0.59 7.09 -1.04
N ALA A 54 0.68 7.23 0.29
CA ALA A 54 0.25 6.23 1.24
C ALA A 54 -0.92 6.79 2.06
N VAL A 55 -1.99 6.01 2.26
CA VAL A 55 -3.19 6.44 2.98
C VAL A 55 -3.71 5.32 3.87
N ILE A 56 -3.95 5.62 5.15
CA ILE A 56 -4.67 4.76 6.09
C ILE A 56 -6.01 5.40 6.39
N LEU A 57 -7.09 4.73 6.02
CA LEU A 57 -8.45 5.17 6.28
C LEU A 57 -8.94 4.66 7.64
N SER A 58 -9.45 5.56 8.48
CA SER A 58 -10.11 5.19 9.76
C SER A 58 -11.48 4.56 9.54
N LYS A 59 -12.18 4.96 8.48
CA LYS A 59 -13.48 4.44 8.04
C LYS A 59 -13.53 4.39 6.51
N LYS A 60 -14.34 3.49 5.97
CA LYS A 60 -14.62 3.46 4.53
C LYS A 60 -15.14 4.82 4.04
N LEU A 61 -14.55 5.32 2.97
CA LEU A 61 -15.00 6.53 2.29
C LEU A 61 -15.88 6.15 1.09
N TYR A 62 -17.19 6.36 1.24
CA TYR A 62 -18.13 6.23 0.12
C TYR A 62 -17.79 7.24 -1.00
N GLY A 63 -17.86 6.80 -2.25
CA GLY A 63 -17.50 7.60 -3.43
C GLY A 63 -16.02 7.59 -3.80
N LEU A 64 -15.17 6.87 -3.05
CA LEU A 64 -13.78 6.60 -3.42
C LEU A 64 -13.74 5.44 -4.43
N ARG A 65 -14.23 5.65 -5.64
CA ARG A 65 -14.07 4.71 -6.77
C ARG A 65 -13.27 5.37 -7.89
N ASP A 66 -12.65 4.52 -8.70
CA ASP A 66 -11.55 4.79 -9.66
C ASP A 66 -11.42 6.27 -10.06
N SER A 67 -10.28 6.88 -9.71
CA SER A 67 -9.97 8.30 -9.94
C SER A 67 -10.15 8.71 -11.42
N LYS A 68 -10.11 7.73 -12.33
CA LYS A 68 -10.28 7.88 -13.77
C LYS A 68 -11.69 8.33 -14.20
N LEU A 69 -12.72 8.15 -13.37
CA LEU A 69 -14.09 8.59 -13.66
C LEU A 69 -14.43 9.95 -13.03
N LEU A 70 -13.52 10.55 -12.27
CA LEU A 70 -13.72 11.82 -11.56
C LEU A 70 -13.13 13.00 -12.34
N SER A 71 -13.84 14.14 -12.36
CA SER A 71 -13.30 15.41 -12.85
C SER A 71 -12.16 15.92 -11.96
N ALA A 72 -11.31 16.80 -12.50
CA ALA A 72 -10.22 17.41 -11.72
C ALA A 72 -10.71 18.08 -10.43
N LYS A 73 -11.85 18.79 -10.50
CA LYS A 73 -12.48 19.47 -9.37
C LYS A 73 -12.95 18.49 -8.29
N GLU A 74 -13.51 17.36 -8.69
CA GLU A 74 -13.95 16.31 -7.76
C GLU A 74 -12.77 15.61 -7.10
N ARG A 75 -11.70 15.33 -7.85
CA ARG A 75 -10.44 14.77 -7.28
C ARG A 75 -9.84 15.71 -6.24
N GLU A 76 -9.82 17.02 -6.50
CA GLU A 76 -9.30 18.00 -5.55
C GLU A 76 -10.15 18.04 -4.26
N LYS A 77 -11.48 18.06 -4.40
CA LYS A 77 -12.41 18.01 -3.26
C LYS A 77 -12.21 16.73 -2.44
N LEU A 78 -12.08 15.58 -3.09
CA LEU A 78 -11.83 14.30 -2.42
C LEU A 78 -10.45 14.26 -1.77
N SER A 79 -9.41 14.75 -2.43
CA SER A 79 -8.06 14.85 -1.86
C SER A 79 -8.07 15.67 -0.57
N LYS A 80 -8.73 16.85 -0.57
CA LYS A 80 -8.90 17.68 0.63
C LYS A 80 -9.64 16.93 1.74
N LYS A 81 -10.68 16.16 1.40
CA LYS A 81 -11.42 15.34 2.38
C LYS A 81 -10.53 14.25 2.98
N ILE A 82 -9.86 13.46 2.14
CA ILE A 82 -8.96 12.37 2.55
C ILE A 82 -7.90 12.93 3.49
N LYS A 83 -7.18 13.98 3.07
CA LYS A 83 -6.11 14.60 3.87
C LYS A 83 -6.55 15.07 5.26
N LYS A 84 -7.84 15.42 5.43
CA LYS A 84 -8.42 15.84 6.72
C LYS A 84 -8.86 14.66 7.59
N THR A 85 -9.28 13.54 6.99
CA THR A 85 -9.93 12.43 7.71
C THR A 85 -9.08 11.17 7.82
N SER A 86 -7.91 11.12 7.19
CA SER A 86 -7.04 9.95 7.13
C SER A 86 -5.63 10.26 7.59
N LEU A 87 -4.87 9.21 7.92
CA LEU A 87 -3.42 9.32 7.96
C LEU A 87 -2.92 9.18 6.53
N TRP A 88 -1.97 10.02 6.14
CA TRP A 88 -1.42 9.99 4.80
C TRP A 88 0.04 10.41 4.78
N GLY A 89 0.75 9.98 3.75
CA GLY A 89 2.15 10.31 3.51
C GLY A 89 2.41 10.39 2.00
N ILE A 90 3.39 11.20 1.61
CA ILE A 90 3.82 11.37 0.22
C ILE A 90 5.30 11.01 0.14
N GLY A 91 5.66 10.27 -0.90
CA GLY A 91 7.03 9.97 -1.24
C GLY A 91 7.31 10.37 -2.66
N GLU A 92 8.24 11.29 -2.85
CA GLU A 92 8.68 11.74 -4.17
C GLU A 92 10.06 11.15 -4.48
N VAL A 93 10.31 10.87 -5.75
CA VAL A 93 11.62 10.54 -6.30
C VAL A 93 11.88 11.46 -7.48
N SER A 94 12.97 12.22 -7.42
CA SER A 94 13.31 13.19 -8.46
C SER A 94 13.69 12.50 -9.78
N VAL A 95 13.70 13.25 -10.87
CA VAL A 95 14.14 12.74 -12.18
C VAL A 95 15.59 12.22 -12.11
N ASP A 96 16.47 12.94 -11.40
CA ASP A 96 17.87 12.53 -11.24
C ASP A 96 18.01 11.23 -10.45
N GLU A 97 17.22 11.05 -9.39
CA GLU A 97 17.17 9.81 -8.63
C GLU A 97 16.59 8.66 -9.46
N LEU A 98 15.54 8.94 -10.22
CA LEU A 98 14.88 7.95 -11.09
C LEU A 98 15.82 7.44 -12.18
N ASN A 99 16.57 8.34 -12.82
CA ASN A 99 17.58 8.00 -13.83
C ASN A 99 18.70 7.13 -13.25
N LYS A 100 19.14 7.41 -12.01
CA LYS A 100 20.18 6.61 -11.33
C LYS A 100 19.67 5.23 -10.88
N LEU A 101 18.45 5.17 -10.34
CA LEU A 101 17.92 3.96 -9.70
C LEU A 101 17.22 3.00 -10.67
N LYS A 102 16.81 3.49 -11.84
CA LYS A 102 15.87 2.83 -12.76
C LYS A 102 14.47 2.70 -12.16
N LEU A 103 13.47 2.55 -13.02
CA LEU A 103 12.06 2.69 -12.67
C LEU A 103 11.62 1.85 -11.46
N THR A 104 11.91 0.54 -11.43
CA THR A 104 11.46 -0.33 -10.35
C THR A 104 12.00 0.08 -8.98
N LYS A 105 13.29 0.40 -8.88
CA LYS A 105 13.89 0.81 -7.60
C LYS A 105 13.43 2.21 -7.21
N ALA A 106 13.22 3.10 -8.18
CA ALA A 106 12.63 4.41 -7.94
C ALA A 106 11.20 4.28 -7.37
N THR A 107 10.35 3.43 -7.94
CA THR A 107 9.00 3.15 -7.40
C THR A 107 9.08 2.63 -5.97
N HIS A 108 10.02 1.71 -5.70
CA HIS A 108 10.22 1.19 -4.36
C HIS A 108 10.65 2.26 -3.36
N LEU A 109 11.52 3.18 -3.78
CA LEU A 109 11.95 4.32 -2.97
C LEU A 109 10.78 5.28 -2.70
N ALA A 110 9.95 5.58 -3.70
CA ALA A 110 8.78 6.42 -3.56
C ALA A 110 7.80 5.82 -2.53
N PHE A 111 7.48 4.52 -2.63
CA PHE A 111 6.65 3.82 -1.65
C PHE A 111 7.22 3.88 -0.25
N ASN A 112 8.50 3.58 -0.08
CA ASN A 112 9.16 3.64 1.24
C ASN A 112 9.11 5.05 1.84
N ARG A 113 9.31 6.09 1.04
CA ARG A 113 9.19 7.49 1.49
C ARG A 113 7.77 7.81 1.90
N ALA A 114 6.77 7.39 1.11
CA ALA A 114 5.36 7.62 1.42
C ALA A 114 4.93 6.91 2.72
N ILE A 115 5.35 5.67 2.92
CA ILE A 115 5.05 4.89 4.14
C ILE A 115 5.73 5.52 5.36
N LYS A 116 7.00 5.94 5.25
CA LYS A 116 7.73 6.61 6.34
C LYS A 116 7.14 7.97 6.72
N ALA A 117 6.47 8.64 5.79
CA ALA A 117 5.78 9.90 6.05
C ALA A 117 4.45 9.73 6.81
N LEU A 118 3.94 8.49 6.97
CA LEU A 118 2.77 8.24 7.79
C LEU A 118 3.09 8.50 9.28
N LYS A 119 2.17 9.17 9.97
CA LYS A 119 2.28 9.41 11.43
C LYS A 119 2.23 8.12 12.26
N VAL A 120 1.67 7.05 11.71
CA VAL A 120 1.55 5.74 12.35
C VAL A 120 2.09 4.68 11.41
N LYS A 121 2.87 3.74 11.95
CA LYS A 121 3.38 2.61 11.20
C LYS A 121 2.24 1.65 10.85
N PRO A 122 1.99 1.35 9.57
CA PRO A 122 0.93 0.43 9.18
C PRO A 122 1.27 -1.01 9.59
N ASP A 123 0.22 -1.79 9.89
CA ASP A 123 0.29 -3.22 10.11
C ASP A 123 0.34 -3.99 8.79
N PHE A 124 -0.37 -3.48 7.79
CA PHE A 124 -0.47 -4.08 6.47
C PHE A 124 -0.46 -3.02 5.37
N ILE A 125 0.11 -3.35 4.21
CA ILE A 125 0.19 -2.47 3.05
C ILE A 125 -0.49 -3.15 1.85
N LEU A 126 -1.42 -2.44 1.22
CA LEU A 126 -2.09 -2.80 -0.02
C LEU A 126 -1.52 -1.95 -1.15
N LEU A 127 -0.98 -2.58 -2.20
CA LEU A 127 -0.46 -1.89 -3.39
C LEU A 127 -1.43 -2.01 -4.57
N ASP A 128 -1.52 -0.97 -5.38
CA ASP A 128 -2.23 -1.03 -6.67
C ASP A 128 -1.28 -1.50 -7.81
N GLY A 129 -1.24 -2.82 -8.02
CA GLY A 129 -0.31 -3.45 -8.97
C GLY A 129 0.18 -4.78 -8.42
N SER A 130 0.84 -5.61 -9.24
CA SER A 130 1.20 -7.00 -8.90
C SER A 130 1.65 -7.14 -7.42
N PRO A 131 1.07 -8.07 -6.64
CA PRO A 131 1.12 -8.04 -5.17
C PRO A 131 2.54 -8.26 -4.64
N GLY A 132 3.28 -7.16 -4.50
CA GLY A 132 4.53 -7.10 -3.75
C GLY A 132 4.23 -6.62 -2.33
N LEU A 133 4.11 -7.54 -1.38
CA LEU A 133 4.03 -7.17 0.04
C LEU A 133 5.33 -6.45 0.43
N TYR A 134 5.23 -5.21 0.92
CA TYR A 134 6.36 -4.51 1.57
C TYR A 134 6.40 -4.91 3.04
N PRO A 135 7.44 -5.63 3.51
CA PRO A 135 7.50 -6.08 4.87
C PRO A 135 8.39 -5.17 5.71
N GLU A 136 7.84 -4.09 6.25
CA GLU A 136 8.46 -3.47 7.43
C GLU A 136 8.04 -4.17 8.74
N ARG A 137 7.07 -5.10 8.67
CA ARG A 137 6.60 -5.96 9.77
C ARG A 137 6.49 -7.48 9.47
N ALA A 138 6.93 -8.00 8.32
CA ALA A 138 7.03 -9.46 8.13
C ALA A 138 8.25 -10.10 8.86
N ARG A 139 8.62 -9.53 10.01
CA ARG A 139 9.67 -10.03 10.91
C ARG A 139 9.24 -11.25 11.74
N ASN A 140 8.02 -11.77 11.56
CA ASN A 140 7.75 -13.15 11.91
C ASN A 140 8.40 -14.07 10.85
N LEU A 141 9.67 -14.36 11.12
CA LEU A 141 10.73 -15.15 10.48
C LEU A 141 10.39 -16.53 9.87
N SER A 142 9.17 -16.77 9.38
CA SER A 142 8.82 -18.01 8.66
C SER A 142 8.39 -17.81 7.20
N LEU A 143 8.13 -16.56 6.78
CA LEU A 143 7.70 -16.24 5.42
C LEU A 143 8.85 -15.74 4.53
N ALA A 144 9.76 -14.91 5.04
CA ALA A 144 10.84 -14.30 4.25
C ALA A 144 11.88 -15.33 3.75
N SER A 145 12.29 -16.27 4.60
CA SER A 145 13.28 -17.32 4.28
C SER A 145 12.75 -18.40 3.31
N ARG A 146 11.43 -18.46 3.08
CA ARG A 146 10.81 -19.35 2.07
C ARG A 146 10.48 -18.64 0.75
N MET A 147 10.73 -17.34 0.65
CA MET A 147 10.28 -16.50 -0.46
C MET A 147 11.39 -16.05 -1.41
N GLY A 148 12.63 -16.51 -1.23
CA GLY A 148 13.72 -16.33 -2.20
C GLY A 148 14.21 -14.89 -2.35
N TYR A 149 14.17 -14.12 -1.26
CA TYR A 149 14.68 -12.74 -1.21
C TYR A 149 15.96 -12.61 -0.35
N THR A 150 16.78 -13.67 -0.35
CA THR A 150 18.20 -13.62 0.01
C THR A 150 19.02 -13.78 -1.25
#